data_AF-A0A2E3XR01-F1
#
_entry.id   AF-A0A2E3XR01-F1
#
_cell.length_a   1.000
_cell.length_b   1.000
_cell.length_c   1.000
_cell.angle_alpha   90.00
_cell.angle_beta   90.00
_cell.angle_gamma   90.00
#
_symmetry.space_group_name_H-M   'P 1'
#
loop_
_entity.id
_entity.type
_entity.pdbx_description
1 polymer ?
#
loop_
_entity_poly.entity_id
_entity_poly.type
_entity_poly.pdbx_seq_one_letter_code
_entity_poly.pdbx_strand_id
1 'polypeptide(L)'
;MSNTEQGNSSAPNGSNGQGGPKKKSRRPRNNKNRNRNRNKNTKRKSHAKGSTKNLSGFEKIERAYLNLLEKHLESRKKYYDLFHRADPRQLAKLEKSFYRTLSELREYEDNIKDEYKERFDKKYNGLDLDHTYSSNHEISPDHVPVPTEGEFDDPHLLPTQAESSYAEDTEESVGSIEDYNQYKGL
;
A
#
# COMPACT_ATOMS: atom_id res chain seq x y z
N MET A 1 66.33 21.29 15.39
CA MET A 1 65.42 21.27 16.57
C MET A 1 66.12 22.05 17.66
N SER A 2 65.59 23.23 17.99
CA SER A 2 66.20 24.16 18.94
C SER A 2 65.09 24.73 19.82
N ASN A 3 65.23 24.53 21.12
CA ASN A 3 64.32 24.92 22.20
C ASN A 3 64.32 26.43 22.47
N THR A 4 63.18 26.98 22.89
CA THR A 4 63.12 27.97 23.97
C THR A 4 61.84 27.78 24.80
N GLU A 5 62.01 27.88 26.10
CA GLU A 5 61.16 27.49 27.22
C GLU A 5 60.26 28.61 27.80
N GLN A 6 59.20 28.18 28.51
CA GLN A 6 58.59 28.73 29.75
C GLN A 6 58.02 30.18 29.73
N GLY A 7 56.91 30.55 30.37
CA GLY A 7 56.01 29.93 31.34
C GLY A 7 55.29 31.02 32.18
N ASN A 8 54.12 30.70 32.75
CA ASN A 8 53.41 31.36 33.89
C ASN A 8 52.95 32.84 33.75
N SER A 9 51.86 33.36 34.34
CA SER A 9 51.06 32.97 35.52
C SER A 9 49.81 33.88 35.67
N SER A 10 48.75 33.33 36.27
CA SER A 10 47.86 33.90 37.32
C SER A 10 47.01 35.17 37.11
N ALA A 11 45.69 35.00 37.38
CA ALA A 11 44.70 36.02 37.78
C ALA A 11 45.08 36.71 39.13
N PRO A 12 44.45 37.81 39.67
CA PRO A 12 42.98 37.99 39.81
C PRO A 12 42.42 39.45 39.94
N ASN A 13 41.08 39.54 40.06
CA ASN A 13 40.21 40.49 40.78
C ASN A 13 40.44 42.02 40.82
N GLY A 14 39.38 42.78 40.53
CA GLY A 14 39.30 44.23 40.79
C GLY A 14 37.85 44.74 40.88
N SER A 15 37.32 44.83 42.10
CA SER A 15 36.05 45.44 42.50
C SER A 15 36.25 46.90 42.96
N ASN A 16 35.40 47.84 42.51
CA ASN A 16 34.74 48.92 43.28
C ASN A 16 34.51 50.21 42.47
N GLY A 17 33.32 50.78 42.61
CA GLY A 17 32.95 52.10 42.09
C GLY A 17 31.47 52.42 42.23
N GLN A 18 31.00 52.59 43.48
CA GLN A 18 29.65 53.06 43.82
C GLN A 18 29.43 54.54 43.42
N GLY A 19 28.21 54.86 42.95
CA GLY A 19 27.69 56.22 42.82
C GLY A 19 26.24 56.21 42.32
N GLY A 20 25.26 56.37 43.22
CA GLY A 20 23.82 56.17 42.96
C GLY A 20 23.10 57.28 42.17
N PRO A 21 21.79 57.50 42.41
CA PRO A 21 20.70 56.87 41.67
C PRO A 21 19.84 57.87 40.89
N LYS A 22 19.14 57.45 39.82
CA LYS A 22 17.88 58.14 39.38
C LYS A 22 17.01 57.32 38.42
N LYS A 23 15.82 57.00 38.96
CA LYS A 23 14.49 56.90 38.31
C LYS A 23 14.18 55.71 37.39
N LYS A 24 13.52 54.74 38.03
CA LYS A 24 12.58 53.75 37.47
C LYS A 24 11.58 54.43 36.52
N SER A 25 11.71 54.18 35.21
CA SER A 25 10.58 54.26 34.27
C SER A 25 10.00 52.87 34.09
N ARG A 26 9.02 52.53 34.94
CA ARG A 26 8.17 51.35 34.77
C ARG A 26 7.23 51.60 33.60
N ARG A 27 7.62 51.25 32.38
CA ARG A 27 6.66 51.02 31.30
C ARG A 27 6.07 49.61 31.49
N PRO A 28 4.75 49.47 31.74
CA PRO A 28 4.14 48.16 31.85
C PRO A 28 4.08 47.52 30.46
N ARG A 29 4.85 46.44 30.26
CA ARG A 29 4.67 45.54 29.11
C ARG A 29 3.33 44.84 29.29
N ASN A 30 2.35 45.27 28.50
CA ASN A 30 1.04 44.66 28.36
C ASN A 30 1.18 43.21 27.88
N ASN A 31 1.24 42.27 28.83
CA ASN A 31 1.04 40.85 28.59
C ASN A 31 -0.46 40.65 28.24
N LYS A 32 -0.80 40.72 26.96
CA LYS A 32 -2.11 40.29 26.45
C LYS A 32 -2.19 38.77 26.46
N ASN A 33 -2.21 38.17 27.65
CA ASN A 33 -2.89 36.90 27.88
C ASN A 33 -4.37 37.15 27.64
N ARG A 34 -4.82 36.99 26.40
CA ARG A 34 -6.25 36.87 26.06
C ARG A 34 -6.73 35.49 26.53
N ASN A 35 -6.82 35.34 27.85
CA ASN A 35 -7.73 34.41 28.49
C ASN A 35 -9.15 34.91 28.21
N ARG A 36 -9.64 34.68 26.98
CA ARG A 36 -11.08 34.77 26.71
C ARG A 36 -11.70 33.49 27.24
N ASN A 37 -11.97 33.48 28.54
CA ASN A 37 -13.08 32.77 29.14
C ASN A 37 -14.38 33.29 28.49
N ARG A 38 -14.63 32.89 27.24
CA ARG A 38 -15.95 32.97 26.65
C ARG A 38 -16.68 31.74 27.11
N ASN A 39 -17.38 31.96 28.21
CA ASN A 39 -18.56 31.24 28.66
C ASN A 39 -19.51 31.04 27.45
N LYS A 40 -19.26 30.00 26.63
CA LYS A 40 -20.21 29.45 25.68
C LYS A 40 -20.87 28.27 26.37
N ASN A 41 -21.71 28.62 27.34
CA ASN A 41 -22.82 27.77 27.75
C ASN A 41 -23.88 27.79 26.64
N THR A 42 -23.47 27.49 25.40
CA THR A 42 -24.39 26.97 24.42
C THR A 42 -24.60 25.52 24.83
N LYS A 43 -25.55 25.32 25.74
CA LYS A 43 -26.36 24.10 25.76
C LYS A 43 -27.02 24.01 24.38
N ARG A 44 -26.23 23.61 23.36
CA ARG A 44 -26.76 22.84 22.27
C ARG A 44 -27.30 21.63 22.98
N LYS A 45 -28.62 21.64 23.22
CA LYS A 45 -29.41 20.41 23.36
C LYS A 45 -28.87 19.54 22.23
N SER A 46 -27.96 18.62 22.55
CA SER A 46 -27.75 17.50 21.67
C SER A 46 -29.15 16.92 21.62
N HIS A 47 -29.81 17.04 20.48
CA HIS A 47 -30.82 16.07 20.13
C HIS A 47 -30.15 14.75 20.44
N ALA A 48 -30.59 14.12 21.54
CA ALA A 48 -30.22 12.77 21.85
C ALA A 48 -30.70 12.02 20.62
N LYS A 49 -29.79 11.84 19.66
CA LYS A 49 -29.98 10.99 18.50
C LYS A 49 -30.45 9.70 19.12
N GLY A 50 -31.71 9.38 18.82
CA GLY A 50 -32.50 8.44 19.58
C GLY A 50 -31.70 7.18 19.88
N SER A 51 -31.92 6.67 21.10
CA SER A 51 -31.53 5.34 21.57
C SER A 51 -30.67 4.62 20.55
N THR A 52 -29.36 4.80 20.64
CA THR A 52 -28.44 3.96 19.87
C THR A 52 -28.70 2.57 20.39
N LYS A 53 -29.53 1.80 19.66
CA LYS A 53 -29.65 0.37 19.85
C LYS A 53 -28.21 -0.11 19.98
N ASN A 54 -27.88 -0.71 21.11
CA ASN A 54 -26.55 -1.24 21.35
C ASN A 54 -26.32 -2.23 20.21
N LEU A 55 -25.56 -1.79 19.19
CA LEU A 55 -25.28 -2.59 18.00
C LEU A 55 -24.78 -3.94 18.49
N SER A 56 -25.33 -5.02 17.93
CA SER A 56 -24.89 -6.37 18.24
C SER A 56 -23.38 -6.53 17.97
N GLY A 57 -22.72 -7.50 18.59
CA GLY A 57 -21.27 -7.70 18.49
C GLY A 57 -20.74 -7.61 17.05
N PHE A 58 -21.37 -8.35 16.14
CA PHE A 58 -21.05 -8.33 14.72
C PHE A 58 -21.37 -7.00 14.03
N GLU A 59 -22.51 -6.36 14.33
CA GLU A 59 -22.89 -5.08 13.73
C GLU A 59 -21.91 -3.96 14.11
N LYS A 60 -21.31 -4.02 15.29
CA LYS A 60 -20.23 -3.09 15.67
C LYS A 60 -19.00 -3.29 14.79
N ILE A 61 -18.64 -4.54 14.51
CA ILE A 61 -17.49 -4.87 13.66
C ILE A 61 -17.73 -4.40 12.23
N GLU A 62 -18.89 -4.74 11.68
CA GLU A 62 -19.30 -4.31 10.34
C GLU A 62 -19.33 -2.78 10.22
N ARG A 63 -19.92 -2.07 11.19
CA ARG A 63 -19.96 -0.61 11.14
C ARG A 63 -18.56 0.00 11.21
N ALA A 64 -17.68 -0.53 12.05
CA ALA A 64 -16.31 -0.04 12.14
C ALA A 64 -15.53 -0.31 10.84
N TYR A 65 -15.69 -1.49 10.24
CA TYR A 65 -15.12 -1.83 8.93
C TYR A 65 -15.58 -0.87 7.84
N LEU A 66 -16.89 -0.67 7.68
CA LEU A 66 -17.46 0.21 6.66
C LEU A 66 -16.98 1.67 6.82
N ASN A 67 -16.85 2.15 8.05
CA ASN A 67 -16.32 3.50 8.30
C ASN A 67 -14.84 3.61 7.91
N LEU A 68 -14.03 2.57 8.12
CA LEU A 68 -12.62 2.55 7.70
C LEU A 68 -12.50 2.45 6.17
N LEU A 69 -13.33 1.61 5.55
CA LEU A 69 -13.42 1.47 4.10
C LEU A 69 -13.82 2.80 3.45
N GLU A 70 -14.85 3.48 3.95
CA GLU A 70 -15.27 4.79 3.46
C GLU A 70 -14.14 5.82 3.54
N LYS A 71 -13.43 5.89 4.67
CA LYS A 71 -12.25 6.76 4.83
C LYS A 71 -11.16 6.43 3.81
N HIS A 72 -10.88 5.14 3.60
CA HIS A 72 -9.87 4.71 2.64
C HIS A 72 -10.29 5.11 1.21
N LEU A 73 -11.53 4.85 0.83
CA LEU A 73 -12.07 5.22 -0.49
C LEU A 73 -12.03 6.73 -0.73
N GLU A 74 -12.36 7.55 0.26
CA GLU A 74 -12.20 9.00 0.16
C GLU A 74 -10.74 9.42 -0.05
N SER A 75 -9.81 8.82 0.71
CA SER A 75 -8.38 9.13 0.60
C SER A 75 -7.81 8.69 -0.75
N ARG A 76 -8.22 7.52 -1.24
CA ARG A 76 -7.89 6.96 -2.55
C ARG A 76 -8.36 7.89 -3.65
N LYS A 77 -9.62 8.31 -3.60
CA LYS A 77 -10.19 9.26 -4.55
C LYS A 77 -9.39 10.57 -4.57
N LYS A 78 -9.16 11.18 -3.40
CA LYS A 78 -8.40 12.44 -3.28
C LYS A 78 -6.98 12.32 -3.82
N TYR A 79 -6.32 11.19 -3.58
CA TYR A 79 -4.96 10.94 -4.07
C TYR A 79 -4.93 10.87 -5.60
N TYR A 80 -5.77 10.04 -6.22
CA TYR A 80 -5.76 9.86 -7.67
C TYR A 80 -6.32 11.07 -8.43
N ASP A 81 -7.35 11.75 -7.90
CA ASP A 81 -7.93 12.96 -8.52
C ASP A 81 -6.89 14.09 -8.65
N LEU A 82 -5.95 14.17 -7.70
CA LEU A 82 -4.93 15.21 -7.62
C LEU A 82 -3.53 14.74 -8.04
N PHE A 83 -3.35 13.47 -8.37
CA PHE A 83 -2.04 12.84 -8.55
C PHE A 83 -1.17 13.57 -9.58
N HIS A 84 -1.76 13.97 -10.70
CA HIS A 84 -1.06 14.68 -11.78
C HIS A 84 -1.10 16.22 -11.67
N ARG A 85 -1.91 16.76 -10.75
CA ARG A 85 -2.21 18.21 -10.68
C ARG A 85 -1.64 18.89 -9.44
N ALA A 86 -1.37 18.14 -8.38
CA ALA A 86 -0.93 18.68 -7.10
C ALA A 86 0.56 18.95 -7.05
N ASP A 87 0.94 19.94 -6.24
CA ASP A 87 2.34 20.19 -5.89
C ASP A 87 2.96 18.96 -5.21
N PRO A 88 4.27 18.71 -5.36
CA PRO A 88 4.94 17.53 -4.77
C PRO A 88 4.72 17.38 -3.26
N ARG A 89 4.65 18.50 -2.53
CA ARG A 89 4.41 18.50 -1.08
C ARG A 89 2.97 18.09 -0.72
N GLN A 90 2.00 18.50 -1.54
CA GLN A 90 0.60 18.11 -1.36
C GLN A 90 0.43 16.64 -1.72
N LEU A 91 1.06 16.21 -2.82
CA LEU A 91 1.08 14.81 -3.25
C LEU A 91 1.60 13.88 -2.15
N ALA A 92 2.77 14.19 -1.56
CA ALA A 92 3.34 13.40 -0.47
C ALA A 92 2.42 13.31 0.76
N LYS A 93 1.63 14.36 1.04
CA LYS A 93 0.64 14.36 2.13
C LYS A 93 -0.55 13.47 1.81
N LEU A 94 -1.04 13.51 0.57
CA LEU A 94 -2.14 12.66 0.10
C LEU A 94 -1.72 11.19 0.08
N GLU A 95 -0.51 10.92 -0.40
CA GLU A 95 0.10 9.58 -0.42
C GLU A 95 0.23 9.01 0.99
N LYS A 96 0.78 9.78 1.93
CA LYS A 96 0.86 9.37 3.34
C LYS A 96 -0.52 9.09 3.93
N SER A 97 -1.52 9.90 3.59
CA SER A 97 -2.90 9.66 4.04
C SER A 97 -3.48 8.38 3.44
N PHE A 98 -3.23 8.12 2.16
CA PHE A 98 -3.68 6.93 1.46
C PHE A 98 -3.14 5.65 2.11
N TYR A 99 -1.81 5.54 2.25
CA TYR A 99 -1.20 4.38 2.88
C TYR A 99 -1.56 4.23 4.36
N ARG A 100 -1.72 5.34 5.09
CA ARG A 100 -2.16 5.26 6.50
C ARG A 100 -3.54 4.65 6.63
N THR A 101 -4.52 5.11 5.83
CA THR A 101 -5.88 4.56 5.89
C THR A 101 -5.95 3.12 5.39
N LEU A 102 -5.09 2.73 4.43
CA LEU A 102 -4.97 1.35 3.97
C LEU A 102 -4.42 0.44 5.07
N SER A 103 -3.38 0.89 5.79
CA SER A 103 -2.81 0.15 6.93
C SER A 103 -3.85 0.00 8.05
N GLU A 104 -4.54 1.09 8.42
CA GLU A 104 -5.61 1.08 9.42
C GLU A 104 -6.72 0.06 9.06
N LEU A 105 -7.05 -0.08 7.76
CA LEU A 105 -8.05 -1.02 7.28
C LEU A 105 -7.56 -2.48 7.38
N ARG A 106 -6.34 -2.77 6.91
CA ARG A 106 -5.77 -4.12 6.96
C ARG A 106 -5.50 -4.59 8.39
N GLU A 107 -4.94 -3.72 9.22
CA GLU A 107 -4.75 -3.99 10.65
C GLU A 107 -6.10 -4.27 11.32
N TYR A 108 -7.17 -3.60 10.90
CA TYR A 108 -8.50 -3.89 11.41
C TYR A 108 -9.00 -5.27 10.98
N GLU A 109 -8.84 -5.64 9.71
CA GLU A 109 -9.19 -6.97 9.16
C GLU A 109 -8.43 -8.09 9.88
N ASP A 110 -7.13 -7.91 10.10
CA ASP A 110 -6.27 -8.88 10.80
C ASP A 110 -6.66 -9.05 12.28
N ASN A 111 -7.13 -7.97 12.92
CA ASN A 111 -7.50 -7.95 14.34
C ASN A 111 -9.00 -8.23 14.59
N ILE A 112 -9.76 -8.66 13.59
CA ILE A 112 -11.13 -9.15 13.81
C ILE A 112 -11.06 -10.42 14.67
N LYS A 113 -11.89 -10.47 15.72
CA LYS A 113 -11.97 -11.67 16.58
C LYS A 113 -12.40 -12.89 15.75
N ASP A 114 -11.76 -14.02 16.02
CA ASP A 114 -12.01 -15.29 15.32
C ASP A 114 -13.50 -15.68 15.31
N GLU A 115 -14.22 -15.42 16.41
CA GLU A 115 -15.68 -15.64 16.54
C GLU A 115 -16.51 -15.00 15.41
N TYR A 116 -16.06 -13.85 14.89
CA TYR A 116 -16.76 -13.09 13.86
C TYR A 116 -16.06 -13.16 12.50
N LYS A 117 -14.86 -13.72 12.44
CA LYS A 117 -14.00 -13.73 11.25
C LYS A 117 -14.63 -14.56 10.13
N GLU A 118 -15.10 -15.77 10.43
CA GLU A 118 -15.78 -16.62 9.45
C GLU A 118 -17.01 -15.95 8.83
N ARG A 119 -17.85 -15.31 9.68
CA ARG A 119 -19.04 -14.59 9.22
C ARG A 119 -18.68 -13.32 8.42
N PHE A 120 -17.58 -12.66 8.79
CA PHE A 120 -17.06 -11.50 8.08
C PHE A 120 -16.52 -11.88 6.70
N ASP A 121 -15.69 -12.91 6.64
CA ASP A 121 -15.09 -13.42 5.40
C ASP A 121 -16.16 -13.88 4.43
N LYS A 122 -17.16 -14.66 4.89
CA LYS A 122 -18.29 -15.06 4.05
C LYS A 122 -19.04 -13.89 3.42
N LYS A 123 -19.08 -12.73 4.09
CA LYS A 123 -19.83 -11.55 3.63
C LYS A 123 -19.04 -10.64 2.71
N TYR A 124 -17.73 -10.47 2.96
CA TYR A 124 -16.91 -9.48 2.25
C TYR A 124 -15.81 -10.08 1.37
N ASN A 125 -15.29 -11.25 1.74
CA ASN A 125 -14.22 -11.97 1.01
C ASN A 125 -14.73 -13.23 0.28
N GLY A 126 -15.94 -13.68 0.59
CA GLY A 126 -16.63 -14.74 -0.12
C GLY A 126 -17.12 -14.22 -1.46
N LEU A 127 -16.26 -14.19 -2.46
CA LEU A 127 -16.74 -14.17 -3.84
C LEU A 127 -17.32 -15.56 -4.10
N ASP A 128 -18.63 -15.64 -4.35
CA ASP A 128 -19.24 -16.88 -4.81
C ASP A 128 -18.56 -17.26 -6.12
N LEU A 129 -17.96 -18.45 -6.15
CA LEU A 129 -17.34 -18.97 -7.36
C LEU A 129 -18.43 -19.13 -8.43
N ASP A 130 -18.20 -18.54 -9.60
CA ASP A 130 -19.11 -18.70 -10.73
C ASP A 130 -18.96 -20.10 -11.31
N HIS A 131 -19.92 -20.97 -11.02
CA HIS A 131 -19.99 -22.32 -11.56
C HIS A 131 -20.97 -22.44 -12.74
N THR A 132 -21.46 -21.32 -13.29
CA THR A 132 -22.48 -21.32 -14.36
C THR A 132 -22.00 -22.08 -15.60
N TYR A 133 -20.77 -21.82 -16.04
CA TYR A 133 -20.20 -22.51 -17.19
C TYR A 133 -20.02 -24.02 -16.92
N SER A 134 -19.43 -24.38 -15.78
CA SER A 134 -19.21 -25.76 -15.35
C SER A 134 -20.53 -26.54 -15.25
N SER A 135 -21.57 -25.92 -14.69
CA SER A 135 -22.91 -26.49 -14.57
C SER A 135 -23.56 -26.70 -15.93
N ASN A 136 -23.42 -25.73 -16.85
CA ASN A 136 -23.99 -25.82 -18.20
C ASN A 136 -23.31 -26.88 -19.08
N HIS A 137 -22.06 -27.22 -18.80
CA HIS A 137 -21.25 -28.15 -19.61
C HIS A 137 -20.97 -29.47 -18.89
N GLU A 138 -21.60 -29.72 -17.73
CA GLU A 138 -21.39 -30.93 -16.92
C GLU A 138 -19.92 -31.18 -16.56
N ILE A 139 -19.13 -30.10 -16.43
CA ILE A 139 -17.72 -30.16 -16.05
C ILE A 139 -17.63 -30.05 -14.52
N SER A 140 -16.81 -30.90 -13.90
CA SER A 140 -16.53 -30.77 -12.46
C SER A 140 -15.96 -29.38 -12.16
N PRO A 141 -16.52 -28.63 -11.19
CA PRO A 141 -16.01 -27.30 -10.82
C PRO A 141 -14.65 -27.37 -10.11
N ASP A 142 -14.30 -28.54 -9.57
CA ASP A 142 -13.02 -28.78 -8.92
C ASP A 142 -11.93 -29.02 -9.98
N HIS A 143 -10.82 -28.30 -9.85
CA HIS A 143 -9.66 -28.51 -10.69
C HIS A 143 -8.97 -29.82 -10.29
N VAL A 144 -8.80 -30.73 -11.26
CA VAL A 144 -7.85 -31.82 -11.11
C VAL A 144 -6.45 -31.22 -11.34
N PRO A 145 -5.51 -31.32 -10.40
CA PRO A 145 -4.15 -30.81 -10.61
C PRO A 145 -3.53 -31.56 -11.79
N VAL A 146 -3.23 -30.83 -12.87
CA VAL A 146 -2.51 -31.38 -14.01
C VAL A 146 -1.02 -31.48 -13.64
N PRO A 147 -0.38 -32.64 -13.77
CA PRO A 147 1.05 -32.77 -13.56
C PRO A 147 1.81 -31.81 -14.47
N THR A 148 2.77 -31.05 -13.92
CA THR A 148 3.64 -30.15 -14.70
C THR A 148 5.02 -30.73 -14.97
N GLU A 149 5.32 -31.89 -14.38
CA GLU A 149 6.58 -32.61 -14.52
C GLU A 149 6.31 -33.99 -15.12
N GLY A 150 7.08 -34.37 -16.14
CA GLY A 150 6.93 -35.64 -16.86
C GLY A 150 7.30 -35.52 -18.35
N GLU A 151 7.25 -36.64 -19.06
CA GLU A 151 7.16 -36.65 -20.52
C GLU A 151 5.70 -36.35 -20.88
N PHE A 152 5.50 -35.26 -21.62
CA PHE A 152 4.20 -34.86 -22.15
C PHE A 152 4.23 -35.02 -23.66
N ASP A 153 3.12 -35.48 -24.22
CA ASP A 153 2.92 -35.45 -25.66
C ASP A 153 2.95 -33.99 -26.13
N ASP A 154 3.81 -33.68 -27.11
CA ASP A 154 3.88 -32.34 -27.69
C ASP A 154 2.55 -32.03 -28.38
N PRO A 155 1.77 -31.03 -27.90
CA PRO A 155 0.46 -30.72 -28.48
C PRO A 155 0.56 -30.16 -29.91
N HIS A 156 1.76 -29.81 -30.37
CA HIS A 156 2.01 -29.32 -31.72
C HIS A 156 2.34 -30.43 -32.73
N LEU A 157 2.60 -31.65 -32.27
CA LEU A 157 2.78 -32.79 -33.15
C LEU A 157 1.42 -33.41 -33.49
N LEU A 158 1.20 -33.67 -34.78
CA LEU A 158 0.12 -34.53 -35.19
C LEU A 158 0.40 -35.98 -34.74
N PRO A 159 -0.62 -36.81 -34.46
CA PRO A 159 -0.41 -38.22 -34.10
C PRO A 159 0.47 -38.96 -35.11
N THR A 160 0.27 -38.68 -36.41
CA THR A 160 1.06 -39.27 -37.50
C THR A 160 2.52 -38.83 -37.52
N GLN A 161 2.85 -37.67 -36.95
CA GLN A 161 4.22 -37.15 -36.85
C GLN A 161 4.93 -37.64 -35.59
N ALA A 162 4.18 -37.88 -34.50
CA ALA A 162 4.71 -38.47 -33.28
C ALA A 162 5.03 -39.97 -33.46
N GLU A 163 4.26 -40.66 -34.32
CA GLU A 163 4.44 -42.08 -34.61
C GLU A 163 5.54 -42.36 -35.66
N SER A 164 6.00 -41.36 -36.42
CA SER A 164 6.99 -41.53 -37.48
C SER A 164 8.42 -41.26 -37.01
N SER A 165 9.32 -42.22 -37.25
CA SER A 165 10.76 -42.06 -37.03
C SER A 165 11.44 -41.69 -38.35
N TYR A 166 11.73 -40.40 -38.54
CA TYR A 166 12.51 -39.91 -39.70
C TYR A 166 14.03 -40.08 -39.51
N ALA A 167 14.47 -40.69 -38.41
CA ALA A 167 15.89 -40.86 -38.10
C ALA A 167 16.63 -41.76 -39.11
N GLU A 168 15.88 -42.64 -39.81
CA GLU A 168 16.39 -43.57 -40.82
C GLU A 168 16.05 -43.13 -42.25
N ASP A 169 15.40 -41.97 -42.40
CA ASP A 169 15.11 -41.40 -43.72
C ASP A 169 16.42 -40.97 -44.37
N THR A 170 16.87 -41.80 -45.30
CA THR A 170 18.08 -41.63 -46.11
C THR A 170 17.74 -41.35 -47.56
N GLU A 171 16.49 -40.91 -47.85
CA GLU A 171 16.16 -40.31 -49.14
C GLU A 171 16.85 -38.95 -49.27
N GLU A 172 18.18 -38.99 -49.38
CA GLU A 172 18.97 -37.90 -49.92
C GLU A 172 18.37 -37.52 -51.26
N SER A 173 18.26 -36.21 -51.52
CA SER A 173 17.94 -35.71 -52.84
C SER A 173 18.98 -36.25 -53.83
N VAL A 174 18.65 -37.35 -54.51
CA VAL A 174 19.55 -37.95 -55.51
C VAL A 174 19.52 -37.04 -56.72
N GLY A 175 20.49 -36.15 -56.79
CA GLY A 175 20.77 -35.32 -57.94
C GLY A 175 22.24 -34.94 -57.90
N SER A 176 23.02 -35.40 -58.86
CA SER A 176 24.41 -34.97 -58.96
C SER A 176 24.48 -33.53 -59.47
N ILE A 177 25.65 -32.90 -59.37
CA ILE A 177 25.87 -31.60 -60.01
C ILE A 177 25.67 -31.70 -61.54
N GLU A 178 25.89 -32.88 -62.13
CA GLU A 178 25.61 -33.12 -63.54
C GLU A 178 24.11 -33.10 -63.84
N ASP A 179 23.26 -33.66 -62.97
CA ASP A 179 21.80 -33.59 -63.11
C ASP A 179 21.29 -32.14 -63.03
N TYR A 180 21.87 -31.34 -62.14
CA TYR A 180 21.58 -29.91 -62.04
C TYR A 180 21.93 -29.17 -63.34
N ASN A 181 23.11 -29.45 -63.91
CA ASN A 181 23.56 -28.81 -65.15
C ASN A 181 22.72 -29.25 -66.36
N GLN A 182 22.34 -30.53 -66.46
CA GLN A 182 21.40 -31.00 -67.48
C GLN A 182 20.04 -30.33 -67.37
N TYR A 183 19.49 -30.22 -66.15
CA TYR A 183 18.22 -29.52 -65.92
C TYR A 183 18.31 -28.02 -66.28
N LYS A 184 19.45 -27.37 -66.01
CA LYS A 184 19.66 -25.94 -66.29
C LYS A 184 20.17 -25.63 -67.69
N GLY A 185 20.51 -26.64 -68.49
CA GLY A 185 21.02 -26.46 -69.85
C GLY A 185 22.35 -25.69 -69.90
N LEU A 186 23.20 -25.87 -68.88
CA LEU A 186 24.54 -25.27 -68.75
C LEU A 186 25.63 -26.18 -69.34
#